data_AF-V4RF19-F1
#
_entry.id   AF-V4RF19-F1
#
_cell.length_a   1.000
_cell.length_b   1.000
_cell.length_c   1.000
_cell.angle_alpha   90.00
_cell.angle_beta   90.00
_cell.angle_gamma   90.00
#
_symmetry.space_group_name_H-M   'P 1'
#
loop_
_entity.id
_entity.type
_entity.pdbx_description
1 polymer ?
#
loop_
_entity_poly.entity_id
_entity_poly.type
_entity_poly.pdbx_seq_one_letter_code
_entity_poly.pdbx_strand_id
1 'polypeptide(L)' 'MLDGWWIEACFEGVTGWGIGGSAASRRTTTPKEIYDKLERTILPLFYDDPSGWPAMMKQSIGTGAYYFKSQRPR' A
#
# COMPACT_ATOMS: atom_id res chain seq x y z
N MET A 1 -2.20 7.14 -5.71
CA MET A 1 -0.98 7.06 -6.54
C MET A 1 0.05 6.23 -5.80
N LEU A 2 0.90 5.49 -6.51
CA LEU A 2 2.13 4.91 -5.97
C LEU A 2 3.33 5.74 -6.45
N ASP A 3 4.21 6.14 -5.53
CA ASP A 3 5.43 6.88 -5.83
C ASP A 3 6.62 6.36 -4.99
N GLY A 4 7.83 6.53 -5.50
CA GLY A 4 9.08 6.07 -4.87
C GLY A 4 9.12 4.55 -4.60
N TRP A 5 9.69 4.17 -3.47
CA TRP A 5 9.83 2.80 -2.95
C TRP A 5 8.51 2.00 -3.01
N TRP A 6 7.38 2.66 -2.80
CA TRP A 6 6.07 2.00 -2.70
C TRP A 6 5.69 1.26 -3.99
N ILE A 7 6.23 1.63 -5.16
CA ILE A 7 5.95 0.93 -6.42
C ILE A 7 6.59 -0.47 -6.50
N GLU A 8 7.67 -0.72 -5.74
CA GLU A 8 8.42 -1.98 -5.75
C GLU A 8 8.01 -2.91 -4.60
N ALA A 9 7.42 -2.36 -3.53
CA ALA A 9 7.14 -3.09 -2.29
C ALA A 9 5.64 -3.17 -1.92
N CYS A 10 4.75 -2.59 -2.73
CA CYS A 10 3.30 -2.64 -2.50
C CYS A 10 2.66 -3.84 -3.19
N PHE A 11 2.38 -4.85 -2.39
CA PHE A 11 1.50 -5.96 -2.72
C PHE A 11 0.10 -5.59 -2.23
N GLU A 12 -0.80 -5.36 -3.17
CA GLU A 12 -2.18 -4.93 -2.92
C GLU A 12 -2.85 -5.82 -1.85
N GLY A 13 -3.29 -5.21 -0.75
CA GLY A 13 -3.95 -5.91 0.35
C GLY A 13 -3.05 -6.73 1.26
N VAL A 14 -1.74 -6.77 1.02
CA VAL A 14 -0.77 -7.53 1.84
C VAL A 14 0.22 -6.59 2.54
N THR A 15 0.85 -5.69 1.79
CA THR A 15 1.83 -4.73 2.33
C THR A 15 1.39 -3.28 2.12
N GLY A 16 0.19 -3.05 1.59
CA GLY A 16 -0.40 -1.74 1.37
C GLY A 16 -1.39 -1.77 0.22
N TRP A 17 -1.76 -0.58 -0.28
CA TRP A 17 -2.65 -0.45 -1.43
C TRP A 17 -2.20 0.62 -2.39
N GLY A 18 -2.43 0.37 -3.68
CA GLY A 18 -2.45 1.37 -4.72
C GLY A 18 -3.78 2.12 -4.74
N ILE A 19 -3.71 3.44 -4.84
CA ILE A 19 -4.87 4.27 -5.17
C ILE A 19 -4.72 4.75 -6.62
N GLY A 20 -5.71 4.47 -7.47
CA GLY A 20 -5.61 4.67 -8.93
C GLY A 20 -4.81 3.54 -9.58
N GLY A 21 -5.51 2.62 -10.26
CA GLY A 21 -4.94 1.37 -10.76
C GLY A 21 -3.93 1.58 -11.89
N SER A 22 -2.73 1.02 -11.74
CA SER A 22 -1.61 1.06 -12.70
C SER A 22 -0.86 2.40 -12.82
N ALA A 23 0.44 2.30 -13.10
CA ALA A 23 1.36 3.43 -13.32
C ALA A 23 0.88 4.43 -14.40
N ALA A 24 0.00 3.98 -15.30
CA ALA A 24 -0.68 4.81 -16.31
C ALA A 24 -1.77 5.72 -15.71
N SER A 25 -2.45 5.28 -14.63
CA SER A 25 -3.52 6.03 -13.98
C SER A 25 -3.04 7.09 -12.99
N ARG A 26 -1.71 7.25 -12.83
CA ARG A 26 -1.14 8.35 -12.04
C ARG A 26 -1.66 9.71 -12.52
N ARG A 27 -1.88 9.91 -13.82
CA ARG A 27 -2.41 11.19 -14.33
C ARG A 27 -3.93 11.30 -14.30
N THR A 28 -4.65 10.22 -14.00
CA THR A 28 -6.11 10.16 -14.13
C THR A 28 -6.81 9.74 -12.84
N THR A 29 -6.09 9.58 -11.72
CA THR A 29 -6.69 9.21 -10.44
C THR A 29 -7.64 10.33 -10.02
N THR A 30 -8.93 10.02 -10.03
CA THR A 30 -10.00 10.96 -9.68
C THR A 30 -10.19 11.00 -8.16
N PRO A 31 -10.69 12.11 -7.59
CA PRO A 31 -11.09 12.15 -6.18
C PRO A 31 -12.05 11.01 -5.81
N LYS A 32 -12.96 10.65 -6.73
CA LYS A 32 -13.90 9.54 -6.53
C LYS A 32 -13.22 8.20 -6.28
N GLU A 33 -12.17 7.86 -7.04
CA GLU A 33 -11.43 6.61 -6.84
C GLU A 33 -10.68 6.58 -5.50
N ILE A 34 -10.26 7.74 -5.01
CA ILE A 34 -9.66 7.88 -3.67
C ILE A 34 -10.71 7.59 -2.59
N TYR A 35 -11.87 8.24 -2.68
CA TYR A 35 -12.97 8.04 -1.73
C TYR A 35 -13.50 6.61 -1.77
N ASP A 36 -13.72 6.04 -2.95
CA ASP A 36 -14.18 4.66 -3.10
C ASP A 36 -13.18 3.67 -2.47
N LYS A 37 -11.87 3.90 -2.61
CA LYS A 37 -10.84 3.04 -2.01
C LYS A 37 -10.77 3.19 -0.49
N LEU A 38 -10.89 4.42 0.01
CA LEU A 38 -10.94 4.69 1.45
C LEU A 38 -12.15 3.98 2.08
N GLU A 39 -13.34 4.23 1.57
CA GLU A 39 -14.59 3.73 2.14
C GLU A 39 -14.73 2.22 2.05
N ARG A 40 -14.30 1.61 0.94
CA ARG A 40 -14.59 0.19 0.66
C ARG A 40 -13.46 -0.75 1.04
N THR A 41 -12.26 -0.24 1.31
CA THR A 41 -11.09 -1.08 1.57
C THR A 41 -10.34 -0.68 2.83
N ILE A 42 -10.00 0.61 2.96
CA ILE A 42 -9.11 1.06 4.04
C ILE A 42 -9.86 1.19 5.36
N LEU A 43 -11.02 1.86 5.35
CA LEU A 43 -11.82 2.08 6.57
C LEU A 43 -12.33 0.77 7.20
N PRO A 44 -12.87 -0.21 6.43
CA PRO A 44 -13.28 -1.48 7.00
C PRO A 44 -12.10 -2.26 7.61
N LEU A 45 -10.93 -2.29 6.96
CA LEU A 45 -9.76 -2.95 7.55
C LEU A 45 -9.32 -2.26 8.84
N PHE A 46 -9.36 -0.93 8.88
CA PHE A 46 -8.91 -0.17 10.05
C PHE A 46 -9.86 -0.27 11.24
N TYR A 47 -11.18 -0.17 11.02
CA TYR A 47 -12.17 -0.14 12.09
C TYR A 47 -12.73 -1.51 12.46
N ASP A 48 -12.96 -2.37 11.46
CA ASP A 48 -13.70 -3.62 11.65
C ASP A 48 -12.78 -4.84 11.80
N ASP A 49 -11.49 -4.71 11.43
CA ASP A 49 -10.50 -5.79 11.57
C ASP A 49 -9.29 -5.39 12.45
N PRO A 50 -9.43 -5.48 13.78
CA PRO A 50 -8.36 -5.14 14.72
C PRO A 50 -7.14 -6.07 14.62
N SER A 51 -7.24 -7.20 13.92
CA SER A 51 -6.15 -8.17 13.74
C SER A 51 -5.44 -8.03 12.39
N GLY A 52 -6.20 -7.74 11.33
CA GLY A 52 -5.71 -7.57 9.97
C GLY A 52 -4.94 -6.27 9.80
N TRP A 53 -5.36 -5.17 10.43
CA TRP A 53 -4.64 -3.91 10.35
C TRP A 53 -3.19 -4.01 10.89
N PRO A 54 -2.95 -4.51 12.12
CA PRO A 54 -1.58 -4.73 12.60
C PRO A 54 -0.80 -5.76 11.78
N ALA A 55 -1.45 -6.79 11.24
CA ALA A 55 -0.80 -7.79 10.40
C ALA A 55 -0.28 -7.17 9.09
N MET A 56 -1.11 -6.38 8.40
CA MET A 56 -0.71 -5.64 7.22
C MET A 56 0.44 -4.67 7.53
N MET A 57 0.34 -3.92 8.62
CA MET A 57 1.42 -2.99 9.04
C MET A 57 2.76 -3.72 9.26
N LYS A 58 2.74 -4.90 9.90
CA LYS A 58 3.95 -5.72 10.09
C LYS A 58 4.52 -6.21 8.75
N GLN A 59 3.67 -6.60 7.82
CA GLN A 59 4.09 -7.02 6.47
C GLN A 59 4.68 -5.82 5.70
N SER A 60 4.06 -4.65 5.74
CA SER A 60 4.61 -3.42 5.13
C SER A 60 6.01 -3.10 5.64
N ILE A 61 6.20 -3.15 6.97
CA ILE A 61 7.50 -2.89 7.62
C ILE A 61 8.52 -3.97 7.26
N GLY A 62 8.13 -5.25 7.30
CA GLY A 62 9.01 -6.38 6.99
C GLY A 62 9.49 -6.37 5.54
N THR A 63 8.57 -6.16 4.60
CA THR A 63 8.88 -6.01 3.18
C THR A 63 9.76 -4.79 2.95
N GLY A 64 9.44 -3.66 3.56
CA GLY A 64 10.30 -2.49 3.49
C GLY A 64 11.73 -2.75 3.99
N ALA A 65 11.86 -3.35 5.17
CA ALA A 65 13.14 -3.72 5.76
C ALA A 65 13.89 -4.79 4.94
N TYR A 66 13.20 -5.61 4.15
CA TYR A 66 13.83 -6.59 3.26
C TYR A 66 14.41 -5.93 2.01
N TYR A 67 13.61 -5.10 1.33
CA TYR A 67 13.99 -4.51 0.04
C TYR A 67 15.02 -3.38 0.16
N PHE A 68 15.09 -2.69 1.29
CA PHE A 68 15.90 -1.46 1.44
C PHE A 68 16.82 -1.50 2.64
N LYS A 69 17.46 -2.65 2.86
CA LYS A 69 18.63 -2.70 3.75
C LYS A 69 19.75 -1.87 3.12
N SER A 70 20.34 -0.98 3.92
CA SER A 70 21.52 -0.19 3.54
C SER A 70 22.75 -1.06 3.22
N GLN A 71 22.74 -2.33 3.62
CA GLN A 71 23.78 -3.30 3.27
C GLN A 71 23.49 -3.95 1.91
N ARG A 72 23.88 -3.25 0.85
CA ARG A 72 24.26 -3.88 -0.41
C ARG A 72 25.73 -4.31 -0.28
N PRO A 73 26.10 -5.62 -0.24
CA PRO A 73 27.45 -6.00 -0.62
C PRO A 73 27.61 -5.64 -2.10
N ARG A 74 28.78 -5.12 -2.44
CA ARG A 74 29.18 -4.76 -3.80
C ARG A 74 28.94 -5.87 -4.80
#